data_AF-A0AAD2C019-F1
#
_entry.id   AF-A0AAD2C019-F1
#
_cell.length_a   1.000
_cell.length_b   1.000
_cell.length_c   1.000
_cell.angle_alpha   90.00
_cell.angle_beta   90.00
_cell.angle_gamma   90.00
#
_symmetry.space_group_name_H-M   'P 1'
#
loop_
_entity.id
_entity.type
_entity.pdbx_description
1 polymer ?
#
loop_
_entity_poly.entity_id
_entity_poly.type
_entity_poly.pdbx_seq_one_letter_code
_entity_poly.pdbx_strand_id
1 'polypeptide(L)'
;MFAEAMFAWLRRRTPTCKRLLFGFALLDQAAARDQVDQFGWETDLSAPLYLAIELPHEQIFEIGARMHPLQRAHPGLLCSVMALINEASCNSLFLRTPSYFLEMFARWWWDWDEGVSDENARESLADRLGADSEDIERYLPSNVRPVLAPEEMFPERGKRKGRKGPRRSVLKRSEVLELARSSSRWIQRVCRAMLQLEDALQRAKGSKLFEHSQWAEPAYSAASIAVFSEEWIGELLDDHFECISNSGEATMYQVLIPLASDPQQVPKQYEDLSRMFEIVKALDQLLTIISR
;
A
#
# COMPACT_ATOMS: atom_id res chain seq x y z
N MET A 1 19.37 18.80 -21.19
CA MET A 1 18.80 20.04 -20.61
C MET A 1 17.47 19.83 -19.86
N PHE A 2 16.36 19.39 -20.49
CA PHE A 2 15.09 19.17 -19.76
C PHE A 2 15.19 18.09 -18.67
N ALA A 3 15.67 16.89 -19.04
CA ALA A 3 15.84 15.77 -18.09
C ALA A 3 16.71 16.17 -16.89
N GLU A 4 17.85 16.85 -17.13
CA GLU A 4 18.75 17.30 -16.07
C GLU A 4 18.08 18.31 -15.13
N ALA A 5 17.30 19.25 -15.65
CA ALA A 5 16.56 20.23 -14.86
C ALA A 5 15.46 19.55 -14.01
N MET A 6 14.73 18.61 -14.60
CA MET A 6 13.71 17.84 -13.92
C MET A 6 14.31 16.96 -12.81
N PHE A 7 15.38 16.22 -13.08
CA PHE A 7 16.06 15.42 -12.05
C PHE A 7 16.73 16.29 -10.99
N ALA A 8 17.22 17.48 -11.33
CA ALA A 8 17.68 18.45 -10.33
C ALA A 8 16.52 18.93 -9.44
N TRP A 9 15.33 19.14 -10.01
CA TRP A 9 14.14 19.51 -9.24
C TRP A 9 13.65 18.37 -8.35
N LEU A 10 13.53 17.15 -8.90
CA LEU A 10 13.13 15.95 -8.16
C LEU A 10 14.06 15.72 -6.97
N ARG A 11 15.37 15.63 -7.20
CA ARG A 11 16.35 15.41 -6.12
C ARG A 11 16.30 16.44 -4.99
N ARG A 12 15.93 17.68 -5.28
CA ARG A 12 15.79 18.73 -4.26
C ARG A 12 14.50 18.61 -3.44
N ARG A 13 13.47 17.95 -3.95
CA ARG A 13 12.13 17.88 -3.34
C ARG A 13 11.73 16.51 -2.85
N THR A 14 12.30 15.45 -3.41
CA THR A 14 12.07 14.08 -2.96
C THR A 14 12.46 13.98 -1.48
N PRO A 15 11.55 13.54 -0.60
CA PRO A 15 11.84 13.43 0.82
C PRO A 15 12.86 12.32 1.08
N THR A 16 13.72 12.52 2.07
CA THR A 16 14.53 11.42 2.60
C THR A 16 13.65 10.54 3.47
N CYS A 17 13.47 9.29 3.04
CA CYS A 17 12.63 8.30 3.69
C CYS A 17 13.48 7.25 4.43
N LYS A 18 12.90 6.66 5.48
CA LYS A 18 13.52 5.56 6.25
C LYS A 18 12.88 4.21 5.98
N ARG A 19 11.59 4.22 5.63
CA ARG A 19 10.76 3.03 5.39
C ARG A 19 10.39 2.93 3.92
N LEU A 20 10.18 4.07 3.24
CA LEU A 20 9.78 4.08 1.84
C LEU A 20 11.00 4.11 0.91
N LEU A 21 11.03 3.20 -0.07
CA LEU A 21 12.07 3.10 -1.08
C LEU A 21 11.48 3.29 -2.47
N PHE A 22 11.95 4.30 -3.18
CA PHE A 22 11.49 4.60 -4.53
C PHE A 22 12.49 5.50 -5.25
N GLY A 23 12.41 5.50 -6.58
CA GLY A 23 13.20 6.31 -7.49
C GLY A 23 12.33 6.92 -8.59
N PHE A 24 13.00 7.59 -9.52
CA PHE A 24 12.37 8.14 -10.71
C PHE A 24 13.22 7.83 -11.93
N ALA A 25 12.56 7.44 -13.01
CA ALA A 25 13.17 7.34 -14.33
C ALA A 25 12.39 8.23 -15.31
N LEU A 26 13.08 8.71 -16.34
CA LEU A 26 12.46 9.43 -17.44
C LEU A 26 12.55 8.53 -18.67
N LEU A 27 11.40 8.14 -19.20
CA LEU A 27 11.28 7.25 -20.35
C LEU A 27 10.75 8.05 -21.54
N ASP A 28 11.29 7.78 -22.73
CA ASP A 28 10.60 8.17 -23.95
C ASP A 28 9.42 7.23 -24.21
N GLN A 29 8.64 7.55 -25.23
CA GLN A 29 7.45 6.78 -25.58
C GLN A 29 7.76 5.31 -25.92
N ALA A 30 8.89 5.03 -26.58
CA ALA A 30 9.25 3.67 -26.98
C ALA A 30 9.65 2.85 -25.75
N ALA A 31 10.53 3.39 -24.90
CA ALA A 31 10.93 2.76 -23.66
C ALA A 31 9.74 2.56 -22.71
N ALA A 32 8.79 3.50 -22.66
CA ALA A 32 7.56 3.36 -21.88
C ALA A 32 6.68 2.20 -22.37
N ARG A 33 6.51 2.04 -23.69
CA ARG A 33 5.78 0.92 -24.30
C ARG A 33 6.43 -0.42 -24.03
N ASP A 34 7.75 -0.50 -24.16
CA ASP A 34 8.51 -1.71 -23.87
C ASP A 34 8.28 -2.23 -22.44
N GLN A 35 7.92 -1.35 -21.48
CA GLN A 35 7.61 -1.77 -20.12
C GLN A 35 6.22 -2.40 -19.97
N VAL A 36 5.22 -2.00 -20.77
CA VAL A 36 3.80 -2.32 -20.51
C VAL A 36 3.12 -3.14 -21.59
N ASP A 37 3.66 -3.17 -22.81
CA ASP A 37 3.08 -3.89 -23.95
C ASP A 37 2.97 -5.41 -23.67
N GLN A 38 3.86 -5.95 -22.82
CA GLN A 38 3.86 -7.35 -22.43
C GLN A 38 2.62 -7.79 -21.62
N PHE A 39 1.88 -6.87 -21.02
CA PHE A 39 0.71 -7.19 -20.18
C PHE A 39 -0.59 -7.36 -20.99
N GLY A 40 -0.55 -7.15 -22.30
CA GLY A 40 -1.71 -7.30 -23.18
C GLY A 40 -2.83 -6.28 -22.93
N TRP A 41 -2.51 -5.16 -22.27
CA TRP A 41 -3.45 -4.07 -22.02
C TRP A 41 -3.52 -3.14 -23.22
N GLU A 42 -4.70 -2.54 -23.46
CA GLU A 42 -4.81 -1.43 -24.40
C GLU A 42 -4.14 -0.20 -23.80
N THR A 43 -2.86 0.01 -24.12
CA THR A 43 -2.09 1.14 -23.62
C THR A 43 -2.09 2.28 -24.63
N ASP A 44 -2.84 3.35 -24.37
CA ASP A 44 -2.76 4.60 -25.15
C ASP A 44 -1.58 5.46 -24.68
N LEU A 45 -0.36 4.94 -24.86
CA LEU A 45 0.85 5.70 -24.60
C LEU A 45 1.15 6.61 -25.80
N SER A 46 0.67 7.85 -25.73
CA SER A 46 0.78 8.88 -26.78
C SER A 46 1.70 10.07 -26.42
N ALA A 47 2.10 10.23 -25.16
CA ALA A 47 2.96 11.32 -24.74
C ALA A 47 4.42 11.10 -25.19
N PRO A 48 5.19 12.17 -25.46
CA PRO A 48 6.58 12.04 -25.90
C PRO A 48 7.52 11.58 -24.78
N LEU A 49 7.18 11.88 -23.52
CA LEU A 49 7.97 11.53 -22.34
C LEU A 49 7.06 11.11 -21.18
N TYR A 50 7.55 10.16 -20.40
CA TYR A 50 6.91 9.64 -19.20
C TYR A 50 7.86 9.72 -18.01
N LEU A 51 7.36 10.22 -16.88
CA LEU A 51 8.00 10.06 -15.59
C LEU A 51 7.55 8.73 -14.99
N ALA A 52 8.49 7.79 -14.86
CA ALA A 52 8.24 6.53 -14.17
C ALA A 52 8.61 6.65 -12.69
N ILE A 53 7.77 6.10 -11.81
CA ILE A 53 8.11 5.88 -10.40
C ILE A 53 8.73 4.49 -10.29
N GLU A 54 9.99 4.41 -9.89
CA GLU A 54 10.75 3.17 -9.78
C GLU A 54 10.68 2.60 -8.36
N LEU A 55 10.49 1.29 -8.24
CA LEU A 55 10.46 0.51 -7.00
C LEU A 55 11.57 -0.56 -7.09
N PRO A 56 12.81 -0.24 -6.67
CA PRO A 56 14.00 -1.02 -7.00
C PRO A 56 14.14 -2.33 -6.19
N HIS A 57 13.53 -2.39 -5.01
CA HIS A 57 13.49 -3.56 -4.13
C HIS A 57 12.46 -3.30 -3.05
N GLU A 58 12.12 -4.34 -2.29
CA GLU A 58 11.10 -4.29 -1.27
C GLU A 58 11.67 -4.60 0.12
N GLN A 59 11.26 -3.80 1.10
CA GLN A 59 11.55 -4.05 2.51
C GLN A 59 10.26 -4.35 3.25
N ILE A 60 10.32 -5.38 4.10
CA ILE A 60 9.21 -5.80 4.96
C ILE A 60 9.40 -5.16 6.33
N PHE A 61 8.36 -4.51 6.83
CA PHE A 61 8.33 -3.95 8.17
C PHE A 61 7.16 -4.52 8.96
N GLU A 62 7.41 -4.81 10.24
CA GLU A 62 6.43 -5.45 11.09
C GLU A 62 5.74 -4.45 12.02
N ILE A 63 4.42 -4.60 12.17
CA ILE A 63 3.60 -3.79 13.09
C ILE A 63 3.04 -4.58 14.28
N GLY A 64 3.15 -5.91 14.30
CA GLY A 64 2.52 -6.79 15.29
C GLY A 64 2.82 -6.39 16.74
N ALA A 65 4.09 -6.13 17.06
CA ALA A 65 4.50 -5.67 18.40
C ALA A 65 3.90 -4.31 18.82
N ARG A 66 3.40 -3.51 17.87
CA ARG A 66 2.79 -2.19 18.10
C ARG A 66 1.27 -2.21 18.08
N MET A 67 0.63 -3.28 17.60
CA MET A 67 -0.83 -3.38 17.53
C MET A 67 -1.50 -3.26 18.89
N HIS A 68 -1.10 -4.09 19.86
CA HIS A 68 -1.74 -4.11 21.18
C HIS A 68 -1.61 -2.75 21.92
N PRO A 69 -0.45 -2.06 21.93
CA PRO A 69 -0.36 -0.68 22.42
C PRO A 69 -1.33 0.30 21.76
N LEU A 70 -1.54 0.22 20.43
CA LEU A 70 -2.48 1.10 19.72
C LEU A 70 -3.93 0.82 20.11
N GLN A 71 -4.31 -0.46 20.14
CA GLN A 71 -5.65 -0.92 20.52
C GLN A 71 -5.99 -0.53 21.97
N ARG A 72 -5.02 -0.65 22.89
CA ARG A 72 -5.19 -0.27 24.29
C ARG A 72 -5.39 1.24 24.45
N ALA A 73 -4.76 2.05 23.60
CA ALA A 73 -4.94 3.50 23.65
C ALA A 73 -6.33 3.91 23.18
N HIS A 74 -6.81 3.33 22.07
CA HIS A 74 -8.20 3.49 21.63
C HIS A 74 -8.59 2.35 20.66
N PRO A 75 -9.78 1.73 20.77
CA PRO A 75 -10.19 0.62 19.91
C PRO A 75 -10.15 0.93 18.41
N GLY A 76 -10.46 2.18 18.03
CA GLY A 76 -10.42 2.66 16.65
C GLY A 76 -9.05 3.14 16.15
N LEU A 77 -8.01 3.22 16.98
CA LEU A 77 -6.74 3.83 16.57
C LEU A 77 -6.01 2.99 15.51
N LEU A 78 -5.93 1.67 15.71
CA LEU A 78 -5.25 0.79 14.76
C LEU A 78 -5.91 0.83 13.38
N CYS A 79 -7.23 0.69 13.31
CA CYS A 79 -7.93 0.74 12.03
C CYS A 79 -7.88 2.13 11.37
N SER A 80 -7.85 3.22 12.15
CA SER A 80 -7.60 4.56 11.61
C SER A 80 -6.22 4.71 10.99
N VAL A 81 -5.18 4.17 11.64
CA VAL A 81 -3.82 4.18 11.10
C VAL A 81 -3.78 3.42 9.77
N MET A 82 -4.36 2.21 9.73
CA MET A 82 -4.39 1.41 8.51
C MET A 82 -5.21 2.04 7.38
N ALA A 83 -6.34 2.65 7.69
CA ALA A 83 -7.15 3.38 6.71
C ALA A 83 -6.35 4.53 6.08
N LEU A 84 -5.63 5.32 6.89
CA LEU A 84 -4.80 6.42 6.39
C LEU A 84 -3.61 5.93 5.55
N ILE A 85 -2.99 4.80 5.93
CA ILE A 85 -1.89 4.19 5.16
C ILE A 85 -2.39 3.71 3.79
N ASN A 86 -3.54 3.03 3.75
CA ASN A 86 -4.14 2.58 2.49
C ASN A 86 -4.52 3.78 1.60
N GLU A 87 -5.13 4.83 2.16
CA GLU A 87 -5.45 6.05 1.41
C GLU A 87 -4.19 6.76 0.88
N ALA A 88 -3.12 6.82 1.69
CA ALA A 88 -1.84 7.36 1.27
C ALA A 88 -1.18 6.54 0.16
N SER A 89 -1.27 5.21 0.21
CA SER A 89 -0.78 4.30 -0.83
C SER A 89 -1.44 4.62 -2.19
N CYS A 90 -2.78 4.72 -2.21
CA CYS A 90 -3.55 5.05 -3.42
C CYS A 90 -3.21 6.43 -4.02
N ASN A 91 -2.69 7.36 -3.23
CA ASN A 91 -2.42 8.75 -3.65
C ASN A 91 -0.92 9.06 -3.78
N SER A 92 -0.03 8.06 -3.62
CA SER A 92 1.41 8.29 -3.72
C SER A 92 2.18 7.06 -4.23
N LEU A 93 2.63 6.21 -3.31
CA LEU A 93 3.49 5.07 -3.56
C LEU A 93 2.76 3.78 -3.23
N PHE A 94 2.93 2.77 -4.08
CA PHE A 94 2.39 1.44 -3.87
C PHE A 94 3.02 0.79 -2.64
N LEU A 95 2.17 0.36 -1.72
CA LEU A 95 2.52 -0.41 -0.54
C LEU A 95 1.78 -1.74 -0.55
N ARG A 96 2.45 -2.82 -0.15
CA ARG A 96 1.76 -4.04 0.27
C ARG A 96 1.35 -3.90 1.72
N THR A 97 0.07 -3.73 1.96
CA THR A 97 -0.49 -3.66 3.31
C THR A 97 -1.08 -5.01 3.72
N PRO A 98 -1.44 -5.22 4.99
CA PRO A 98 -2.10 -6.45 5.43
C PRO A 98 -3.30 -6.85 4.57
N SER A 99 -4.12 -5.88 4.12
CA SER A 99 -5.20 -6.16 3.17
C SER A 99 -4.70 -6.63 1.80
N TYR A 100 -3.60 -6.06 1.31
CA TYR A 100 -3.02 -6.48 0.04
C TYR A 100 -2.41 -7.89 0.13
N PHE A 101 -1.79 -8.24 1.26
CA PHE A 101 -1.31 -9.62 1.47
C PHE A 101 -2.47 -10.62 1.53
N LEU A 102 -3.59 -10.25 2.15
CA LEU A 102 -4.79 -11.09 2.14
C LEU A 102 -5.36 -11.26 0.72
N GLU A 103 -5.42 -10.17 -0.04
CA GLU A 103 -5.81 -10.19 -1.45
C GLU A 103 -4.89 -11.13 -2.24
N MET A 104 -3.57 -10.93 -2.17
CA MET A 104 -2.58 -11.80 -2.80
C MET A 104 -2.84 -13.26 -2.42
N PHE A 105 -2.98 -13.58 -1.14
CA PHE A 105 -3.25 -14.94 -0.71
C PHE A 105 -4.54 -15.52 -1.32
N ALA A 106 -5.62 -14.73 -1.32
CA ALA A 106 -6.90 -15.15 -1.86
C ALA A 106 -6.84 -15.43 -3.38
N ARG A 107 -6.01 -14.67 -4.13
CA ARG A 107 -5.76 -14.92 -5.55
C ARG A 107 -5.15 -16.30 -5.80
N TRP A 108 -4.27 -16.72 -4.90
CA TRP A 108 -3.57 -17.99 -5.02
C TRP A 108 -4.40 -19.16 -4.52
N TRP A 109 -5.14 -19.01 -3.42
CA TRP A 109 -5.70 -20.15 -2.70
C TRP A 109 -7.23 -20.18 -2.64
N TRP A 110 -7.92 -19.06 -2.87
CA TRP A 110 -9.35 -18.91 -2.60
C TRP A 110 -10.13 -18.32 -3.78
N ASP A 111 -9.69 -18.55 -5.02
CA ASP A 111 -10.37 -18.09 -6.23
C ASP A 111 -10.74 -16.60 -6.20
N TRP A 112 -9.83 -15.77 -5.67
CA TRP A 112 -9.98 -14.31 -5.54
C TRP A 112 -11.00 -13.84 -4.49
N ASP A 113 -11.62 -14.75 -3.73
CA ASP A 113 -12.60 -14.39 -2.69
C ASP A 113 -11.95 -14.27 -1.31
N GLU A 114 -11.54 -13.04 -0.96
CA GLU A 114 -11.07 -12.69 0.39
C GLU A 114 -12.10 -12.96 1.49
N GLY A 115 -13.38 -13.12 1.14
CA GLY A 115 -14.52 -13.33 2.03
C GLY A 115 -15.00 -14.78 2.14
N VAL A 116 -14.33 -15.72 1.47
CA VAL A 116 -14.70 -17.14 1.43
C VAL A 116 -14.82 -17.76 2.84
N SER A 117 -15.75 -18.70 3.01
CA SER A 117 -15.89 -19.48 4.25
C SER A 117 -14.88 -20.63 4.28
N ASP A 118 -14.57 -21.15 5.46
CA ASP A 118 -13.73 -22.36 5.57
C ASP A 118 -14.31 -23.57 4.83
N GLU A 119 -15.64 -23.69 4.79
CA GLU A 119 -16.30 -24.78 4.08
C GLU A 119 -16.06 -24.69 2.57
N ASN A 120 -16.30 -23.52 1.98
CA ASN A 120 -16.12 -23.30 0.56
C ASN A 120 -14.63 -23.36 0.17
N ALA A 121 -13.75 -22.79 1.01
CA ALA A 121 -12.32 -22.86 0.79
C ALA A 121 -11.81 -24.31 0.83
N ARG A 122 -12.33 -25.13 1.75
CA ARG A 122 -11.98 -26.55 1.85
C ARG A 122 -12.36 -27.31 0.58
N GLU A 123 -13.52 -27.03 -0.01
CA GLU A 123 -13.95 -27.63 -1.27
C GLU A 123 -12.98 -27.28 -2.42
N SER A 124 -12.73 -25.99 -2.65
CA SER A 124 -11.77 -25.55 -3.70
C SER A 124 -10.35 -26.09 -3.48
N LEU A 125 -9.89 -26.13 -2.23
CA LEU A 125 -8.55 -26.65 -1.89
C LEU A 125 -8.46 -28.17 -2.06
N ALA A 126 -9.52 -28.92 -1.75
CA ALA A 126 -9.56 -30.37 -1.96
C ALA A 126 -9.47 -30.73 -3.45
N ASP A 127 -10.12 -29.95 -4.32
CA ASP A 127 -10.04 -30.12 -5.77
C ASP A 127 -8.62 -29.87 -6.30
N ARG A 128 -7.89 -28.92 -5.70
CA ARG A 128 -6.54 -28.54 -6.13
C ARG A 128 -5.42 -29.40 -5.53
N LEU A 129 -5.50 -29.69 -4.23
CA LEU A 129 -4.44 -30.35 -3.44
C LEU A 129 -4.72 -31.85 -3.22
N GLY A 130 -5.94 -32.31 -3.52
CA GLY A 130 -6.43 -33.64 -3.17
C GLY A 130 -7.12 -33.67 -1.80
N ALA A 131 -8.25 -34.38 -1.71
CA ALA A 131 -9.14 -34.36 -0.54
C ALA A 131 -8.51 -34.82 0.79
N ASP A 132 -7.45 -35.62 0.75
CA ASP A 132 -6.74 -36.13 1.93
C ASP A 132 -5.48 -35.32 2.28
N SER A 133 -5.27 -34.16 1.65
CA SER A 133 -4.09 -33.33 1.91
C SER A 133 -4.14 -32.70 3.30
N GLU A 134 -3.09 -32.94 4.09
CA GLU A 134 -2.89 -32.33 5.41
C GLU A 134 -2.74 -30.80 5.33
N ASP A 135 -2.41 -30.27 4.16
CA ASP A 135 -2.21 -28.84 3.93
C ASP A 135 -3.52 -28.04 3.84
N ILE A 136 -4.67 -28.69 3.57
CA ILE A 136 -5.95 -27.99 3.42
C ILE A 136 -6.26 -27.15 4.66
N GLU A 137 -6.09 -27.73 5.86
CA GLU A 137 -6.33 -27.04 7.12
C GLU A 137 -5.43 -25.81 7.27
N ARG A 138 -4.17 -25.89 6.81
CA ARG A 138 -3.21 -24.79 6.87
C ARG A 138 -3.70 -23.58 6.08
N TYR A 139 -4.28 -23.78 4.89
CA TYR A 139 -4.73 -22.72 3.97
C TYR A 139 -6.16 -22.20 4.25
N LEU A 140 -6.82 -22.64 5.33
CA LEU A 140 -8.18 -22.18 5.62
C LEU A 140 -8.23 -20.70 6.01
N PRO A 141 -9.31 -19.98 5.63
CA PRO A 141 -9.51 -18.58 6.00
C PRO A 141 -9.45 -18.30 7.49
N SER A 142 -9.96 -19.19 8.34
CA SER A 142 -9.91 -19.04 9.80
C SER A 142 -8.49 -19.09 10.38
N ASN A 143 -7.55 -19.76 9.71
CA ASN A 143 -6.16 -19.85 10.13
C ASN A 143 -5.31 -18.71 9.56
N VAL A 144 -5.57 -18.34 8.30
CA VAL A 144 -4.76 -17.36 7.57
C VAL A 144 -5.15 -15.91 7.89
N ARG A 145 -6.46 -15.57 7.88
CA ARG A 145 -6.92 -14.17 8.08
C ARG A 145 -6.42 -13.55 9.38
N PRO A 146 -6.47 -14.22 10.55
CA PRO A 146 -6.00 -13.63 11.80
C PRO A 146 -4.50 -13.33 11.82
N VAL A 147 -3.72 -13.96 10.95
CA VAL A 147 -2.27 -13.75 10.87
C VAL A 147 -1.92 -12.69 9.83
N LEU A 148 -2.50 -12.77 8.63
CA LEU A 148 -2.21 -11.84 7.53
C LEU A 148 -2.88 -10.48 7.72
N ALA A 149 -4.16 -10.47 8.10
CA ALA A 149 -4.99 -9.27 8.14
C ALA A 149 -6.00 -9.33 9.30
N PRO A 150 -5.52 -9.22 10.57
CA PRO A 150 -6.36 -9.27 11.75
C PRO A 150 -7.55 -8.30 11.66
N GLU A 151 -8.73 -8.72 12.10
CA GLU A 151 -9.95 -7.91 12.00
C GLU A 151 -9.75 -6.51 12.61
N GLU A 152 -8.95 -6.36 13.66
CA GLU A 152 -8.66 -5.10 14.36
C GLU A 152 -8.03 -4.01 13.49
N MET A 153 -7.47 -4.37 12.35
CA MET A 153 -6.97 -3.43 11.36
C MET A 153 -8.07 -2.76 10.53
N PHE A 154 -9.30 -3.28 10.60
CA PHE A 154 -10.42 -2.83 9.78
C PHE A 154 -11.58 -2.31 10.63
N PRO A 155 -12.33 -1.29 10.18
CA PRO A 155 -13.56 -0.88 10.85
C PRO A 155 -14.54 -2.05 11.00
N GLU A 156 -15.27 -2.10 12.12
CA GLU A 156 -16.31 -3.11 12.32
C GLU A 156 -17.42 -2.96 11.27
N ARG A 157 -17.70 -4.04 10.53
CA ARG A 157 -18.83 -4.12 9.59
C ARG A 157 -20.06 -4.70 10.31
N GLY A 158 -21.17 -3.96 10.33
CA GLY A 158 -22.47 -4.42 10.85
C GLY A 158 -22.67 -4.33 12.37
N LYS A 159 -23.84 -4.79 12.87
CA LYS A 159 -24.10 -4.94 14.32
C LYS A 159 -23.78 -6.39 14.75
N ARG A 160 -22.63 -6.66 15.36
CA ARG A 160 -22.42 -7.95 16.06
C ARG A 160 -23.35 -8.00 17.28
N LYS A 161 -24.35 -8.90 17.27
CA LYS A 161 -25.24 -9.12 18.42
C LYS A 161 -24.39 -9.56 19.63
N GLY A 162 -24.59 -8.91 20.78
CA GLY A 162 -24.02 -9.34 22.06
C GLY A 162 -22.70 -8.69 22.51
N ARG A 163 -22.01 -7.89 21.66
CA ARG A 163 -20.77 -7.21 22.07
C ARG A 163 -21.10 -5.93 22.84
N LYS A 164 -20.74 -5.88 24.13
CA LYS A 164 -20.80 -4.66 24.96
C LYS A 164 -19.49 -3.88 24.77
N GLY A 165 -19.56 -2.68 24.19
CA GLY A 165 -18.40 -1.80 24.01
C GLY A 165 -18.58 -0.79 22.87
N PRO A 166 -17.77 0.27 22.82
CA PRO A 166 -17.76 1.20 21.69
C PRO A 166 -17.34 0.45 20.42
N ARG A 167 -18.00 0.76 19.30
CA ARG A 167 -17.66 0.19 18.00
C ARG A 167 -16.27 0.61 17.56
N ARG A 168 -15.56 -0.32 16.92
CA ARG A 168 -14.32 0.01 16.22
C ARG A 168 -14.66 0.73 14.91
N SER A 169 -14.51 2.05 14.90
CA SER A 169 -14.67 2.90 13.73
C SER A 169 -13.42 3.74 13.50
N VAL A 170 -13.24 4.21 12.26
CA VAL A 170 -12.23 5.22 11.96
C VAL A 170 -12.53 6.46 12.79
N LEU A 171 -11.54 6.87 13.59
CA LEU A 171 -11.55 8.09 14.38
C LEU A 171 -11.64 9.32 13.51
N LYS A 172 -12.47 10.27 13.93
CA LYS A 172 -12.51 11.63 13.40
C LYS A 172 -11.29 12.40 13.88
N ARG A 173 -10.90 13.43 13.13
CA ARG A 173 -9.83 14.37 13.49
C ARG A 173 -9.91 14.89 14.93
N SER A 174 -11.12 15.24 15.41
CA SER A 174 -11.33 15.71 16.78
C SER A 174 -11.00 14.65 17.83
N GLU A 175 -11.35 13.39 17.57
CA GLU A 175 -11.07 12.26 18.47
C GLU A 175 -9.58 11.95 18.51
N VAL A 176 -8.88 12.06 17.37
CA VAL A 176 -7.40 11.93 17.32
C VAL A 176 -6.71 13.03 18.11
N LEU A 177 -7.20 14.28 18.02
CA LEU A 177 -6.68 15.41 18.80
C LEU A 177 -6.89 15.23 20.31
N GLU A 178 -8.07 14.76 20.71
CA GLU A 178 -8.38 14.47 22.11
C GLU A 178 -7.50 13.33 22.64
N LEU A 179 -7.38 12.24 21.89
CA LEU A 179 -6.53 11.11 22.23
C LEU A 179 -5.06 11.53 22.40
N ALA A 180 -4.57 12.42 21.53
CA ALA A 180 -3.23 12.96 21.68
C ALA A 180 -3.05 13.72 23.01
N ARG A 181 -4.06 14.44 23.51
CA ARG A 181 -3.93 15.20 24.77
C ARG A 181 -3.90 14.31 26.02
N SER A 182 -4.59 13.17 25.98
CA SER A 182 -4.78 12.29 27.15
C SER A 182 -3.88 11.05 27.16
N SER A 183 -3.12 10.80 26.09
CA SER A 183 -2.34 9.57 25.95
C SER A 183 -0.84 9.71 26.26
N SER A 184 -0.14 8.57 26.28
CA SER A 184 1.32 8.51 26.43
C SER A 184 2.07 9.26 25.33
N ARG A 185 3.34 9.60 25.58
CA ARG A 185 4.21 10.31 24.61
C ARG A 185 4.34 9.60 23.26
N TRP A 186 4.32 8.27 23.24
CA TRP A 186 4.41 7.52 21.98
C TRP A 186 3.11 7.61 21.18
N ILE A 187 1.95 7.43 21.83
CA ILE A 187 0.64 7.60 21.18
C ILE A 187 0.46 9.03 20.68
N GLN A 188 0.89 10.03 21.46
CA GLN A 188 0.95 11.42 21.02
C GLN A 188 1.68 11.60 19.69
N ARG A 189 2.82 10.93 19.52
CA ARG A 189 3.59 10.97 18.26
C ARG A 189 2.85 10.28 17.12
N VAL A 190 2.20 9.14 17.38
CA VAL A 190 1.36 8.45 16.39
C VAL A 190 0.22 9.36 15.94
N CYS A 191 -0.57 9.91 16.86
CA CYS A 191 -1.68 10.81 16.55
C CYS A 191 -1.22 12.06 15.77
N ARG A 192 -0.08 12.66 16.13
CA ARG A 192 0.48 13.79 15.39
C ARG A 192 0.88 13.41 13.96
N ALA A 193 1.54 12.25 13.78
CA ALA A 193 1.91 11.76 12.45
C ALA A 193 0.66 11.45 11.60
N MET A 194 -0.39 10.87 12.20
CA MET A 194 -1.68 10.68 11.54
C MET A 194 -2.29 12.00 11.06
N LEU A 195 -2.33 13.03 11.92
CA LEU A 195 -2.88 14.34 11.57
C LEU A 195 -2.06 15.01 10.46
N GLN A 196 -0.74 14.85 10.46
CA GLN A 196 0.15 15.35 9.41
C GLN A 196 -0.12 14.65 8.07
N LEU A 197 -0.35 13.34 8.09
CA LEU A 197 -0.70 12.56 6.90
C LEU A 197 -2.09 12.94 6.37
N GLU A 198 -3.08 13.05 7.26
CA GLU A 198 -4.43 13.54 6.91
C GLU A 198 -4.37 14.94 6.28
N ASP A 199 -3.56 15.85 6.84
CA ASP A 199 -3.39 17.20 6.28
C ASP A 199 -2.70 17.18 4.90
N ALA A 200 -1.74 16.28 4.67
CA ALA A 200 -1.09 16.11 3.37
C ALA A 200 -2.06 15.54 2.33
N LEU A 201 -2.82 14.51 2.69
CA LEU A 201 -3.89 13.93 1.86
C LEU A 201 -4.94 14.99 1.48
N GLN A 202 -5.38 15.78 2.46
CA GLN A 202 -6.37 16.82 2.22
C GLN A 202 -5.85 17.94 1.30
N ARG A 203 -4.56 18.30 1.38
CA ARG A 203 -3.93 19.24 0.42
C ARG A 203 -3.75 18.63 -0.97
N ALA A 204 -3.55 17.32 -1.04
CA ALA A 204 -3.47 16.58 -2.30
C ALA A 204 -4.85 16.33 -2.94
N LYS A 205 -5.94 16.57 -2.22
CA LYS A 205 -7.30 16.38 -2.73
C LYS A 205 -7.52 17.17 -4.02
N GLY A 206 -7.88 16.47 -5.09
CA GLY A 206 -8.05 17.05 -6.43
C GLY A 206 -6.77 17.18 -7.25
N SER A 207 -5.63 16.69 -6.75
CA SER A 207 -4.46 16.38 -7.57
C SER A 207 -4.85 15.44 -8.70
N LYS A 208 -4.34 15.70 -9.90
CA LYS A 208 -4.62 14.89 -11.09
C LYS A 208 -3.39 14.10 -11.54
N LEU A 209 -2.41 13.92 -10.65
CA LEU A 209 -1.10 13.34 -10.97
C LEU A 209 -1.21 11.98 -11.69
N PHE A 210 -2.14 11.12 -11.24
CA PHE A 210 -2.30 9.76 -11.76
C PHE A 210 -3.50 9.59 -12.70
N GLU A 211 -4.27 10.65 -13.01
CA GLU A 211 -5.54 10.53 -13.78
C GLU A 211 -5.35 9.97 -15.19
N HIS A 212 -4.19 10.21 -15.79
CA HIS A 212 -3.82 9.75 -17.14
C HIS A 212 -2.55 8.90 -17.13
N SER A 213 -2.18 8.39 -15.96
CA SER A 213 -0.98 7.58 -15.83
C SER A 213 -1.28 6.10 -16.10
N GLN A 214 -0.30 5.39 -16.67
CA GLN A 214 -0.41 3.96 -16.93
C GLN A 214 0.21 3.19 -15.77
N TRP A 215 -0.57 2.32 -15.11
CA TRP A 215 -0.03 1.37 -14.14
C TRP A 215 0.92 0.40 -14.85
N ALA A 216 2.05 0.07 -14.21
CA ALA A 216 3.14 -0.68 -14.84
C ALA A 216 3.43 -2.03 -14.17
N GLU A 217 2.48 -2.57 -13.40
CA GLU A 217 2.60 -3.89 -12.75
C GLU A 217 3.94 -4.09 -12.02
N PRO A 218 4.19 -3.33 -10.94
CA PRO A 218 5.45 -3.37 -10.24
C PRO A 218 5.68 -4.70 -9.53
N ALA A 219 6.87 -5.28 -9.72
CA ALA A 219 7.30 -6.47 -8.98
C ALA A 219 7.40 -6.19 -7.48
N TYR A 220 7.99 -5.04 -7.14
CA TYR A 220 8.27 -4.62 -5.77
C TYR A 220 7.31 -3.52 -5.31
N SER A 221 7.16 -3.36 -3.99
CA SER A 221 6.46 -2.22 -3.41
C SER A 221 7.44 -1.26 -2.72
N ALA A 222 7.02 0.00 -2.50
CA ALA A 222 7.85 0.97 -1.80
C ALA A 222 8.08 0.58 -0.34
N ALA A 223 7.16 -0.17 0.26
CA ALA A 223 7.32 -0.90 1.51
C ALA A 223 6.20 -1.94 1.69
N SER A 224 6.57 -3.06 2.30
CA SER A 224 5.66 -4.11 2.75
C SER A 224 5.38 -3.96 4.24
N ILE A 225 4.11 -3.98 4.64
CA ILE A 225 3.68 -3.85 6.04
C ILE A 225 3.01 -5.14 6.47
N ALA A 226 3.73 -5.92 7.27
CA ALA A 226 3.29 -7.21 7.79
C ALA A 226 2.87 -7.10 9.26
N VAL A 227 1.97 -7.99 9.69
CA VAL A 227 1.67 -8.16 11.12
C VAL A 227 2.87 -8.82 11.79
N PHE A 228 3.23 -10.00 11.30
CA PHE A 228 4.45 -10.75 11.60
C PHE A 228 4.99 -11.27 10.26
N SER A 229 6.31 -11.24 10.09
CA SER A 229 6.97 -11.65 8.85
C SER A 229 7.28 -13.14 8.79
N GLU A 230 7.35 -13.81 9.94
CA GLU A 230 7.74 -15.21 10.02
C GLU A 230 6.55 -16.10 9.62
N GLU A 231 6.76 -16.97 8.62
CA GLU A 231 5.83 -17.89 7.98
C GLU A 231 5.10 -17.32 6.74
N TRP A 232 3.85 -16.87 6.85
CA TRP A 232 2.99 -16.62 5.67
C TRP A 232 3.48 -15.53 4.72
N ILE A 233 4.08 -14.47 5.25
CA ILE A 233 4.50 -13.32 4.42
C ILE A 233 5.75 -13.69 3.60
N GLY A 234 6.66 -14.47 4.18
CA GLY A 234 7.84 -14.96 3.47
C GLY A 234 7.45 -15.85 2.31
N GLU A 235 6.65 -16.89 2.59
CA GLU A 235 6.18 -17.83 1.55
C GLU A 235 5.40 -17.11 0.44
N LEU A 236 4.46 -16.23 0.82
CA LEU A 236 3.65 -15.50 -0.16
C LEU A 236 4.49 -14.59 -1.06
N LEU A 237 5.55 -13.98 -0.52
CA LEU A 237 6.45 -13.15 -1.31
C LEU A 237 7.41 -13.99 -2.16
N ASP A 238 7.89 -15.11 -1.64
CA ASP A 238 8.73 -16.05 -2.40
C ASP A 238 7.94 -16.60 -3.60
N ASP A 239 6.71 -17.06 -3.40
CA ASP A 239 5.80 -17.52 -4.46
C ASP A 239 5.53 -16.41 -5.49
N HIS A 240 5.29 -15.18 -5.01
CA HIS A 240 5.06 -14.01 -5.87
C HIS A 240 6.28 -13.68 -6.73
N PHE A 241 7.47 -13.65 -6.14
CA PHE A 241 8.71 -13.35 -6.85
C PHE A 241 9.13 -14.49 -7.78
N GLU A 242 8.91 -15.75 -7.40
CA GLU A 242 9.13 -16.90 -8.26
C GLU A 242 8.20 -16.86 -9.47
N CYS A 243 6.91 -16.56 -9.25
CA CYS A 243 5.94 -16.38 -10.33
C CYS A 243 6.38 -15.31 -11.32
N ILE A 244 6.71 -14.11 -10.82
CA ILE A 244 7.21 -13.00 -11.65
C ILE A 244 8.50 -13.39 -12.39
N SER A 245 9.44 -14.04 -11.72
CA SER A 245 10.71 -14.43 -12.33
C SER A 245 10.51 -15.45 -13.45
N ASN A 246 9.48 -16.30 -13.35
CA ASN A 246 9.17 -17.33 -14.35
C ASN A 246 8.30 -16.81 -15.49
N SER A 247 7.36 -15.88 -15.23
CA SER A 247 6.47 -15.33 -16.24
C SER A 247 7.09 -14.16 -17.01
N GLY A 248 8.00 -13.40 -16.38
CA GLY A 248 8.47 -12.11 -16.90
C GLY A 248 7.42 -11.00 -16.84
N GLU A 249 6.27 -11.26 -16.22
CA GLU A 249 5.12 -10.35 -16.18
C GLU A 249 5.19 -9.38 -14.98
N ALA A 250 6.26 -8.60 -14.89
CA ALA A 250 6.32 -7.44 -14.00
C ALA A 250 7.36 -6.42 -14.48
N THR A 251 7.27 -5.20 -13.94
CA THR A 251 8.31 -4.18 -14.13
C THR A 251 8.90 -3.72 -12.79
N MET A 252 9.97 -2.93 -12.86
CA MET A 252 10.50 -2.19 -11.71
C MET A 252 9.75 -0.87 -11.47
N TYR A 253 8.70 -0.58 -12.25
CA TYR A 253 7.98 0.68 -12.21
C TYR A 253 6.58 0.49 -11.65
N GLN A 254 6.17 1.38 -10.76
CA GLN A 254 4.79 1.44 -10.29
C GLN A 254 3.87 1.94 -11.40
N VAL A 255 4.27 3.05 -12.01
CA VAL A 255 3.39 3.85 -12.85
C VAL A 255 4.20 4.72 -13.81
N LEU A 256 3.66 4.94 -15.01
CA LEU A 256 4.18 5.81 -16.05
C LEU A 256 3.28 7.06 -16.16
N ILE A 257 3.80 8.21 -15.73
CA ILE A 257 3.08 9.47 -15.70
C ILE A 257 3.44 10.28 -16.95
N PRO A 258 2.50 10.57 -17.87
CA PRO A 258 2.80 11.38 -19.04
C PRO A 258 3.21 12.79 -18.64
N LEU A 259 4.31 13.29 -19.18
CA LEU A 259 4.74 14.65 -18.91
C LEU A 259 3.94 15.67 -19.71
N ALA A 260 3.55 16.75 -19.03
CA ALA A 260 2.80 17.83 -19.64
C ALA A 260 3.60 18.43 -20.80
N SER A 261 3.03 18.37 -22.00
CA SER A 261 3.60 19.00 -23.20
C SER A 261 3.12 20.44 -23.39
N ASP A 262 1.97 20.79 -22.81
CA ASP A 262 1.47 22.17 -22.75
C ASP A 262 2.19 22.95 -21.63
N PRO A 263 2.92 24.03 -21.94
CA PRO A 263 3.59 24.86 -20.95
C PRO A 263 2.67 25.38 -19.83
N GLN A 264 1.36 25.54 -20.08
CA GLN A 264 0.40 25.99 -19.07
C GLN A 264 0.10 24.91 -18.01
N GLN A 265 0.27 23.62 -18.35
CA GLN A 265 0.02 22.50 -17.45
C GLN A 265 1.27 22.09 -16.66
N VAL A 266 2.47 22.43 -17.14
CA VAL A 266 3.73 22.08 -16.47
C VAL A 266 3.78 22.55 -15.00
N PRO A 267 3.46 23.82 -14.66
CA PRO A 267 3.48 24.26 -13.26
C PRO A 267 2.56 23.43 -12.36
N LYS A 268 1.38 23.08 -12.87
CA LYS A 268 0.39 22.26 -12.14
C LYS A 268 0.90 20.84 -11.90
N GLN A 269 1.54 20.21 -12.89
CA GLN A 269 2.13 18.89 -12.72
C GLN A 269 3.24 18.88 -11.64
N TYR A 270 4.06 19.93 -11.58
CA TYR A 270 5.10 20.08 -10.56
C TYR A 270 4.50 20.34 -9.16
N GLU A 271 3.36 21.04 -9.10
CA GLU A 271 2.60 21.22 -7.85
C GLU A 271 2.01 19.89 -7.36
N ASP A 272 1.39 19.12 -8.25
CA ASP A 272 0.81 17.81 -7.93
C ASP A 272 1.88 16.80 -7.49
N LEU A 273 3.06 16.80 -8.14
CA LEU A 273 4.23 16.04 -7.67
C LEU A 273 4.71 16.49 -6.28
N SER A 274 4.70 17.79 -6.00
CA SER A 274 5.07 18.32 -4.68
C SER A 274 4.10 17.85 -3.59
N ARG A 275 2.79 17.81 -3.89
CA ARG A 275 1.76 17.29 -2.97
C ARG A 275 1.94 15.79 -2.71
N MET A 276 2.26 15.01 -3.75
CA MET A 276 2.62 13.60 -3.60
C MET A 276 3.83 13.43 -2.66
N PHE A 277 4.88 14.24 -2.80
CA PHE A 277 6.04 14.21 -1.87
C PHE A 277 5.67 14.55 -0.43
N GLU A 278 4.69 15.43 -0.19
CA GLU A 278 4.20 15.70 1.15
C GLU A 278 3.50 14.48 1.77
N ILE A 279 2.71 13.74 0.99
CA ILE A 279 2.10 12.47 1.41
C ILE A 279 3.20 11.47 1.75
N VAL A 280 4.16 11.25 0.85
CA VAL A 280 5.27 10.30 1.05
C VAL A 280 6.04 10.61 2.34
N LYS A 281 6.35 11.88 2.58
CA LYS A 281 7.06 12.30 3.79
C LYS A 281 6.25 12.00 5.07
N ALA A 282 4.96 12.34 5.08
CA ALA A 282 4.12 12.12 6.24
C ALA A 282 3.84 10.62 6.49
N LEU A 283 3.69 9.86 5.42
CA LEU A 283 3.55 8.40 5.44
C LEU A 283 4.80 7.74 6.02
N ASP A 284 5.99 8.07 5.51
CA ASP A 284 7.26 7.55 6.02
C ASP A 284 7.45 7.83 7.52
N GLN A 285 7.07 9.04 7.97
CA GLN A 285 7.10 9.41 9.38
C GLN A 285 6.17 8.54 10.23
N LEU A 286 4.94 8.30 9.77
CA LEU A 286 3.99 7.42 10.46
C LEU A 286 4.53 5.99 10.52
N LEU A 287 4.95 5.43 9.39
CA LEU A 287 5.52 4.07 9.30
C LEU A 287 6.72 3.91 10.23
N THR A 288 7.64 4.86 10.24
CA THR A 288 8.80 4.87 11.14
C THR A 288 8.42 4.76 12.62
N ILE A 289 7.27 5.29 13.03
CA ILE A 289 6.82 5.26 14.43
C ILE A 289 6.16 3.92 14.80
N ILE A 290 5.42 3.32 13.85
CA ILE A 290 4.54 2.17 14.11
C ILE A 290 5.14 0.83 13.68
N SER A 291 6.17 0.82 12.84
CA SER A 291 6.81 -0.41 12.35
C SER A 291 8.23 -0.57 12.87
N ARG A 292 8.69 -1.82 12.92
CA ARG A 292 10.09 -2.18 13.19
C ARG A 292 10.80 -2.51 11.89
#